data_AF-A0A0F9YF99-F1
#
_entry.id   AF-A0A0F9YF99-F1
#
_cell.length_a   1.000
_cell.length_b   1.000
_cell.length_c   1.000
_cell.angle_alpha   90.00
_cell.angle_beta   90.00
_cell.angle_gamma   90.00
#
_symmetry.space_group_name_H-M   'P 1'
#
loop_
_entity.id
_entity.type
_entity.pdbx_description
1 polymer ?
#
loop_
_entity_poly.entity_id
_entity_poly.type
_entity_poly.pdbx_seq_one_letter_code
_entity_poly.pdbx_strand_id
1 'polypeptide(L)'
;MTLAVRGSGSDKSWLVPTFYILFLMLPLYWLLMMSFKTNQEILSTFSLWPQDFTLQNYQTILTDASWYSGYINSMIYVVMNTVISLAVALPAAYAFSRYRFLGDKHLFFWLLTNRMAPPAVFVLPFFQLYSAFGLIDTHIAVALAHCLFNVPLAVWILEGFMSSVPKEIDETAYIDGYSFPRFFGKIFMPLIASGIGVAAFFCFMFSWVELLIARTLTVTDAKPISAIMTRTVSASGLDWGVLAAAGVLTVIPGALVIYFVRNHIARGFALGRV
;
A
#
# COMPACT_ATOMS: atom_id res chain seq x y z
N MET A 1 -31.63 -14.79 -40.32
CA MET A 1 -32.57 -13.84 -39.70
C MET A 1 -31.85 -13.23 -38.50
N THR A 2 -31.34 -12.03 -38.72
CA THR A 2 -30.57 -11.15 -37.83
C THR A 2 -31.36 -10.71 -36.61
N LEU A 3 -30.79 -10.86 -35.41
CA LEU A 3 -31.08 -9.97 -34.29
C LEU A 3 -29.76 -9.55 -33.64
N ALA A 4 -29.26 -8.41 -34.13
CA ALA A 4 -28.25 -7.62 -33.47
C ALA A 4 -28.84 -7.04 -32.18
N VAL A 5 -28.40 -7.53 -31.02
CA VAL A 5 -28.50 -6.77 -29.77
C VAL A 5 -27.38 -5.74 -29.80
N ARG A 6 -27.57 -4.70 -30.63
CA ARG A 6 -26.78 -3.48 -30.57
C ARG A 6 -27.32 -2.71 -29.36
N GLY A 7 -26.71 -2.95 -28.21
CA GLY A 7 -26.94 -2.12 -27.03
C GLY A 7 -26.67 -0.67 -27.41
N SER A 8 -27.74 0.12 -27.45
CA SER A 8 -27.72 1.57 -27.55
C SER A 8 -27.04 2.13 -26.30
N GLY A 9 -25.71 2.08 -26.26
CA GLY A 9 -24.93 2.93 -25.38
C GLY A 9 -25.15 4.36 -25.81
N SER A 10 -25.95 5.10 -25.05
CA SER A 10 -26.12 6.55 -25.22
C SER A 10 -24.75 7.22 -25.46
N ASP A 11 -24.66 8.08 -26.48
CA ASP A 11 -23.47 8.92 -26.77
C ASP A 11 -23.02 9.77 -25.56
N LYS A 12 -23.84 9.84 -24.50
CA LYS A 12 -23.58 10.55 -23.25
C LYS A 12 -23.22 9.64 -22.07
N SER A 13 -23.07 8.33 -22.27
CA SER A 13 -22.71 7.37 -21.20
C SER A 13 -21.37 7.70 -20.52
N TRP A 14 -20.47 8.41 -21.21
CA TRP A 14 -19.20 8.90 -20.66
C TRP A 14 -19.32 10.14 -19.77
N LEU A 15 -20.44 10.87 -19.81
CA LEU A 15 -20.60 12.09 -19.02
C LEU A 15 -20.62 11.79 -17.52
N VAL A 16 -21.39 10.77 -17.11
CA VAL A 16 -21.52 10.38 -15.70
C VAL A 16 -20.17 10.00 -15.07
N PRO A 17 -19.36 9.08 -15.63
CA PRO A 17 -18.05 8.77 -15.07
C PRO A 17 -17.08 9.95 -15.12
N THR A 18 -17.19 10.83 -16.13
CA THR A 18 -16.35 12.05 -16.21
C THR A 18 -16.66 13.02 -15.08
N PHE A 19 -17.94 13.33 -14.84
CA PHE A 19 -18.36 14.19 -13.72
C PHE A 19 -17.97 13.58 -12.37
N TYR A 20 -18.11 12.27 -12.22
CA TYR A 20 -17.69 11.55 -11.03
C TYR A 20 -16.18 11.66 -10.78
N ILE A 21 -15.35 11.45 -11.81
CA ILE A 21 -13.88 11.60 -11.70
C ILE A 21 -13.51 13.05 -11.35
N LEU A 22 -14.13 14.05 -12.00
CA LEU A 22 -13.87 15.46 -11.69
C LEU A 22 -14.21 15.79 -10.24
N PHE A 23 -15.34 15.26 -9.73
CA PHE A 23 -15.72 15.43 -8.33
C PHE A 23 -14.70 14.79 -7.37
N LEU A 24 -14.22 13.58 -7.67
CA LEU A 24 -13.18 12.91 -6.88
C LEU A 24 -11.84 13.63 -6.91
N MET A 25 -11.53 14.36 -7.98
CA MET A 25 -10.29 15.14 -8.11
C MET A 25 -10.33 16.47 -7.38
N LEU A 26 -11.51 16.96 -6.99
CA LEU A 26 -11.66 18.25 -6.30
C LEU A 26 -10.83 18.38 -5.01
N PRO A 27 -10.84 17.42 -4.05
CA PRO A 27 -9.99 17.51 -2.86
C PRO A 27 -8.49 17.45 -3.19
N LEU A 28 -8.10 16.67 -4.22
CA LEU A 28 -6.70 16.60 -4.66
C LEU A 28 -6.25 17.90 -5.33
N TYR A 29 -7.12 18.50 -6.14
CA TYR A 29 -6.92 19.83 -6.71
C TYR A 29 -6.74 20.87 -5.61
N TRP A 30 -7.63 20.87 -4.60
CA TRP A 30 -7.56 21.82 -3.50
C TRP A 30 -6.26 21.67 -2.70
N LEU A 31 -5.90 20.42 -2.37
CA LEU A 31 -4.63 20.09 -1.72
C LEU A 31 -3.42 20.57 -2.53
N LEU A 32 -3.43 20.33 -3.84
CA LEU A 32 -2.37 20.78 -4.74
C LEU A 32 -2.29 22.31 -4.81
N MET A 33 -3.42 23.01 -4.93
CA MET A 33 -3.42 24.47 -4.96
C MET A 33 -2.94 25.07 -3.64
N MET A 34 -3.34 24.51 -2.49
CA MET A 34 -2.84 24.97 -1.18
C MET A 34 -1.32 24.79 -1.04
N SER A 35 -0.73 23.76 -1.64
CA SER A 35 0.71 23.53 -1.57
C SER A 35 1.56 24.64 -2.21
N PHE A 36 0.97 25.43 -3.12
CA PHE A 36 1.62 26.55 -3.81
C PHE A 36 1.27 27.93 -3.23
N LYS A 37 0.59 27.97 -2.07
CA LYS A 37 0.15 29.21 -1.41
C LYS A 37 0.88 29.45 -0.09
N THR A 38 0.84 30.69 0.36
CA THR A 38 1.26 31.07 1.72
C THR A 38 0.14 30.78 2.74
N ASN A 39 0.49 30.59 4.01
CA ASN A 39 -0.50 30.42 5.08
C ASN A 39 -1.44 31.62 5.22
N GLN A 40 -0.92 32.83 4.94
CA GLN A 40 -1.74 34.04 4.94
C GLN A 40 -2.83 33.94 3.87
N GLU A 41 -2.48 33.64 2.62
CA GLU A 41 -3.45 33.50 1.53
C GLU A 41 -4.50 32.42 1.85
N ILE A 42 -4.08 31.25 2.33
CA ILE A 42 -4.97 30.13 2.66
C ILE A 42 -6.04 30.54 3.69
N LEU A 43 -5.66 31.34 4.69
CA LEU A 43 -6.54 31.73 5.80
C LEU A 43 -7.35 33.01 5.52
N SER A 44 -6.81 33.94 4.74
CA SER A 44 -7.42 35.26 4.54
C SER A 44 -8.29 35.37 3.29
N THR A 45 -8.10 34.50 2.29
CA THR A 45 -8.70 34.69 0.98
C THR A 45 -9.17 33.37 0.37
N PHE A 46 -10.44 33.31 -0.01
CA PHE A 46 -10.95 32.21 -0.82
C PHE A 46 -10.51 32.41 -2.27
N SER A 47 -9.36 31.82 -2.65
CA SER A 47 -8.84 31.83 -4.01
C SER A 47 -8.85 30.41 -4.60
N LEU A 48 -9.34 30.25 -5.83
CA LEU A 48 -9.29 28.94 -6.53
C LEU A 48 -7.88 28.62 -7.02
N TRP A 49 -7.08 29.64 -7.30
CA TRP A 49 -5.72 29.56 -7.82
C TRP A 49 -4.79 30.40 -6.92
N PRO A 50 -3.52 29.99 -6.75
CA PRO A 50 -2.54 30.79 -5.99
C PRO A 50 -2.43 32.18 -6.60
N GLN A 51 -2.70 33.20 -5.80
CA GLN A 51 -2.48 34.59 -6.20
C GLN A 51 -0.98 34.91 -6.10
N ASP A 52 -0.34 34.44 -5.03
CA ASP A 52 1.10 34.57 -4.82
C ASP A 52 1.75 33.18 -4.90
N PHE A 53 1.99 32.72 -6.13
CA PHE A 53 2.59 31.40 -6.38
C PHE A 53 3.96 31.28 -5.68
N THR A 54 4.09 30.26 -4.84
CA THR A 54 5.33 29.98 -4.11
C THR A 54 5.70 28.50 -4.12
N LEU A 55 7.01 28.22 -4.18
CA LEU A 55 7.59 26.89 -3.99
C LEU A 55 8.24 26.73 -2.62
N GLN A 56 8.09 27.73 -1.74
CA GLN A 56 8.75 27.74 -0.43
C GLN A 56 8.38 26.52 0.42
N ASN A 57 7.11 26.09 0.38
CA ASN A 57 6.65 24.89 1.10
C ASN A 57 7.42 23.63 0.68
N TYR A 58 7.65 23.46 -0.63
CA TYR A 58 8.44 22.37 -1.17
C TYR A 58 9.93 22.51 -0.84
N GLN A 59 10.47 23.74 -0.90
CA GLN A 59 11.85 24.00 -0.50
C GLN A 59 12.08 23.64 0.95
N THR A 60 11.18 24.00 1.87
CA THR A 60 11.25 23.60 3.28
C THR A 60 11.34 22.09 3.42
N ILE A 61 10.48 21.34 2.74
CA ILE A 61 10.46 19.87 2.83
C ILE A 61 11.74 19.24 2.28
N LEU A 62 12.23 19.74 1.15
CA LEU A 62 13.37 19.14 0.42
C LEU A 62 14.74 19.58 0.97
N THR A 63 14.80 20.66 1.74
CA THR A 63 16.06 21.16 2.33
C THR A 63 16.20 20.83 3.81
N ASP A 64 15.10 20.71 4.54
CA ASP A 64 15.11 20.31 5.95
C ASP A 64 15.22 18.79 6.09
N ALA A 65 16.33 18.33 6.66
CA ALA A 65 16.57 16.93 6.97
C ALA A 65 15.48 16.29 7.83
N SER A 66 14.85 17.06 8.71
CA SER A 66 13.76 16.56 9.56
C SER A 66 12.48 16.24 8.78
N TRP A 67 12.36 16.74 7.53
CA TRP A 67 11.23 16.50 6.63
C TRP A 67 11.53 15.41 5.59
N TYR A 68 12.55 15.60 4.75
CA TYR A 68 12.80 14.63 3.68
C TYR A 68 13.22 13.25 4.21
N SER A 69 13.89 13.18 5.37
CA SER A 69 14.21 11.90 6.02
C SER A 69 12.95 11.10 6.35
N GLY A 70 11.85 11.77 6.67
CA GLY A 70 10.55 11.13 6.90
C GLY A 70 10.07 10.31 5.73
N TYR A 71 10.20 10.84 4.51
CA TYR A 71 9.84 10.12 3.29
C TYR A 71 10.76 8.94 3.03
N ILE A 72 12.07 9.13 3.24
CA ILE A 72 13.08 8.09 3.06
C ILE A 72 12.83 6.95 4.05
N ASN A 73 12.66 7.27 5.33
CA ASN A 73 12.36 6.33 6.41
C ASN A 73 11.09 5.54 6.11
N SER A 74 10.01 6.25 5.73
CA SER A 74 8.77 5.63 5.30
C SER A 74 8.96 4.68 4.13
N MET A 75 9.70 5.08 3.11
CA MET A 75 9.96 4.20 1.98
C MET A 75 10.77 2.96 2.37
N ILE A 76 11.80 3.10 3.22
CA ILE A 76 12.64 1.99 3.67
C ILE A 76 11.81 0.91 4.37
N TYR A 77 11.06 1.25 5.43
CA TYR A 77 10.31 0.23 6.16
C TYR A 77 9.15 -0.34 5.35
N VAL A 78 8.54 0.43 4.45
CA VAL A 78 7.44 -0.03 3.57
C VAL A 78 7.93 -1.05 2.54
N VAL A 79 9.08 -0.78 1.92
CA VAL A 79 9.72 -1.71 0.98
C VAL A 79 10.17 -2.96 1.72
N MET A 80 10.82 -2.81 2.88
CA MET A 80 11.22 -3.95 3.72
C MET A 80 10.02 -4.83 4.09
N ASN A 81 8.94 -4.23 4.61
CA ASN A 81 7.72 -4.94 4.95
C ASN A 81 7.13 -5.67 3.73
N THR A 82 7.06 -5.01 2.58
CA THR A 82 6.49 -5.60 1.36
C THR A 82 7.30 -6.81 0.90
N VAL A 83 8.63 -6.69 0.90
CA VAL A 83 9.54 -7.79 0.52
C VAL A 83 9.44 -8.95 1.51
N ILE A 84 9.51 -8.69 2.82
CA ILE A 84 9.40 -9.73 3.85
C ILE A 84 8.03 -10.42 3.77
N SER A 85 6.96 -9.65 3.64
CA SER A 85 5.59 -10.18 3.56
C SER A 85 5.42 -11.09 2.35
N LEU A 86 5.90 -10.71 1.18
CA LEU A 86 5.83 -11.54 -0.03
C LEU A 86 6.72 -12.77 0.07
N ALA A 87 7.94 -12.63 0.61
CA ALA A 87 8.87 -13.75 0.78
C ALA A 87 8.29 -14.85 1.68
N VAL A 88 7.51 -14.48 2.70
CA VAL A 88 6.79 -15.42 3.58
C VAL A 88 5.48 -15.90 2.95
N ALA A 89 4.71 -15.00 2.34
CA ALA A 89 3.38 -15.32 1.86
C ALA A 89 3.38 -16.21 0.62
N LEU A 90 4.36 -16.07 -0.28
CA LEU A 90 4.48 -16.89 -1.50
C LEU A 90 4.57 -18.40 -1.20
N PRO A 91 5.54 -18.89 -0.42
CA PRO A 91 5.61 -20.31 -0.10
C PRO A 91 4.42 -20.78 0.76
N ALA A 92 3.92 -19.94 1.68
CA ALA A 92 2.77 -20.27 2.51
C ALA A 92 1.49 -20.45 1.68
N ALA A 93 1.20 -19.51 0.77
CA ALA A 93 0.06 -19.59 -0.14
C ALA A 93 0.15 -20.82 -1.07
N TYR A 94 1.35 -21.15 -1.55
CA TYR A 94 1.55 -22.35 -2.35
C TYR A 94 1.22 -23.61 -1.55
N ALA A 95 1.67 -23.66 -0.29
CA ALA A 95 1.39 -24.78 0.58
C ALA A 95 -0.11 -24.94 0.84
N PHE A 96 -0.84 -23.86 1.11
CA PHE A 96 -2.30 -23.88 1.29
C PHE A 96 -3.06 -24.26 0.03
N SER A 97 -2.57 -23.87 -1.16
CA SER A 97 -3.20 -24.20 -2.44
C SER A 97 -2.99 -25.67 -2.85
N ARG A 98 -1.81 -26.23 -2.58
CA ARG A 98 -1.41 -27.55 -3.09
C ARG A 98 -1.56 -28.69 -2.08
N TYR A 99 -1.28 -28.43 -0.80
CA TYR A 99 -1.28 -29.47 0.23
C TYR A 99 -2.54 -29.40 1.09
N ARG A 100 -3.01 -30.58 1.50
CA ARG A 100 -4.00 -30.74 2.56
C ARG A 100 -3.27 -31.31 3.77
N PHE A 101 -3.32 -30.63 4.90
CA PHE A 101 -2.72 -31.08 6.14
C PHE A 101 -3.70 -30.89 7.30
N LEU A 102 -3.49 -31.59 8.42
CA LEU A 102 -4.38 -31.49 9.57
C LEU A 102 -4.42 -30.03 10.09
N GLY A 103 -5.62 -29.45 10.10
CA GLY A 103 -5.86 -28.10 10.61
C GLY A 103 -5.62 -26.97 9.61
N ASP A 104 -5.36 -27.26 8.33
CA ASP A 104 -5.16 -26.27 7.26
C ASP A 104 -6.23 -25.16 7.25
N LYS A 105 -7.51 -25.51 7.31
CA LYS A 105 -8.63 -24.56 7.33
C LYS A 105 -8.67 -23.72 8.60
N HIS A 106 -8.37 -24.32 9.75
CA HIS A 106 -8.34 -23.60 11.03
C HIS A 106 -7.16 -22.64 11.09
N LEU A 107 -5.99 -23.05 10.61
CA LEU A 107 -4.81 -22.20 10.53
C LEU A 107 -5.03 -21.04 9.57
N PHE A 108 -5.61 -21.30 8.40
CA PHE A 108 -5.93 -20.26 7.41
C PHE A 108 -6.96 -19.26 7.96
N PHE A 109 -8.00 -19.75 8.63
CA PHE A 109 -9.00 -18.90 9.29
C PHE A 109 -8.39 -18.06 10.43
N TRP A 110 -7.55 -18.67 11.27
CA TRP A 110 -6.84 -17.99 12.35
C TRP A 110 -5.91 -16.90 11.81
N LEU A 111 -5.19 -17.19 10.71
CA LEU A 111 -4.34 -16.23 10.02
C LEU A 111 -5.15 -14.99 9.60
N LEU A 112 -6.30 -15.21 8.94
CA LEU A 112 -7.20 -14.12 8.53
C LEU A 112 -7.76 -13.31 9.70
N THR A 113 -8.04 -13.95 10.84
CA THR A 113 -8.57 -13.27 12.03
C THR A 113 -7.61 -12.21 12.56
N ASN A 114 -6.30 -12.41 12.46
CA ASN A 114 -5.30 -11.40 12.87
C ASN A 114 -5.44 -10.09 12.07
N ARG A 115 -5.89 -10.15 10.81
CA ARG A 115 -6.13 -8.96 9.98
C ARG A 115 -7.33 -8.12 10.46
N MET A 116 -8.28 -8.74 11.15
CA MET A 116 -9.50 -8.08 11.64
C MET A 116 -9.25 -7.32 12.95
N ALA A 117 -8.17 -7.63 13.65
CA ALA A 117 -7.84 -6.97 14.90
C ALA A 117 -7.34 -5.54 14.67
N PRO A 118 -7.80 -4.55 15.45
CA PRO A 118 -7.38 -3.17 15.28
C PRO A 118 -5.89 -3.00 15.64
N PRO A 119 -5.08 -2.31 14.82
CA PRO A 119 -3.65 -2.09 15.08
C PRO A 119 -3.34 -1.51 16.46
N ALA A 120 -4.23 -0.67 16.99
CA ALA A 120 -4.12 -0.04 18.30
C ALA A 120 -3.89 -1.03 19.46
N VAL A 121 -4.50 -2.21 19.40
CA VAL A 121 -4.39 -3.22 20.46
C VAL A 121 -2.96 -3.79 20.56
N PHE A 122 -2.22 -3.79 19.45
CA PHE A 122 -0.87 -4.35 19.39
C PHE A 122 0.24 -3.33 19.71
N VAL A 123 -0.11 -2.05 19.83
CA VAL A 123 0.87 -0.98 20.08
C VAL A 123 1.67 -1.22 21.36
N LEU A 124 0.99 -1.46 22.48
CA LEU A 124 1.66 -1.68 23.77
C LEU A 124 2.50 -2.98 23.77
N PRO A 125 1.99 -4.14 23.31
CA PRO A 125 2.79 -5.34 23.16
C PRO A 125 4.03 -5.16 22.28
N PHE A 126 3.92 -4.52 21.11
CA PHE A 126 5.07 -4.27 20.25
C PHE A 126 6.09 -3.33 20.92
N PHE A 127 5.61 -2.28 21.58
CA PHE A 127 6.48 -1.36 22.30
C PHE A 127 7.29 -2.09 23.40
N GLN A 128 6.62 -2.91 24.22
CA GLN A 128 7.29 -3.68 25.27
C GLN A 128 8.29 -4.69 24.69
N LEU A 129 7.87 -5.45 23.68
CA LEU A 129 8.72 -6.44 23.02
C LEU A 129 9.96 -5.78 22.41
N TYR A 130 9.78 -4.78 21.58
CA TYR A 130 10.89 -4.14 20.87
C TYR A 130 11.78 -3.30 21.79
N SER A 131 11.24 -2.77 22.89
CA SER A 131 12.08 -2.16 23.93
C SER A 131 13.00 -3.19 24.59
N ALA A 132 12.49 -4.39 24.90
CA ALA A 132 13.28 -5.46 25.51
C ALA A 132 14.41 -5.95 24.60
N PHE A 133 14.21 -5.95 23.28
CA PHE A 133 15.20 -6.36 22.28
C PHE A 133 16.04 -5.20 21.72
N GLY A 134 15.82 -3.95 22.16
CA GLY A 134 16.54 -2.78 21.65
C GLY A 134 16.26 -2.45 20.18
N LEU A 135 15.07 -2.78 19.68
CA LEU A 135 14.65 -2.54 18.28
C LEU A 135 13.86 -1.23 18.10
N ILE A 136 13.57 -0.51 19.18
CA ILE A 136 12.90 0.80 19.09
C ILE A 136 13.73 1.75 18.23
N ASP A 137 13.02 2.59 17.47
CA ASP A 137 13.57 3.58 16.54
C ASP A 137 14.33 2.99 15.35
N THR A 138 13.97 1.78 14.92
CA THR A 138 14.54 1.14 13.73
C THR A 138 13.49 0.88 12.64
N HIS A 139 13.91 0.90 11.37
CA HIS A 139 13.03 0.56 10.23
C HIS A 139 12.55 -0.89 10.29
N ILE A 140 13.39 -1.80 10.80
CA ILE A 140 13.05 -3.23 10.91
C ILE A 140 11.93 -3.47 11.92
N ALA A 141 11.88 -2.72 13.03
CA ALA A 141 10.79 -2.81 14.00
C ALA A 141 9.45 -2.51 13.35
N VAL A 142 9.36 -1.39 12.61
CA VAL A 142 8.13 -1.02 11.89
C VAL A 142 7.78 -2.06 10.83
N ALA A 143 8.77 -2.51 10.06
CA ALA A 143 8.55 -3.49 9.00
C ALA A 143 7.99 -4.82 9.53
N LEU A 144 8.57 -5.35 10.61
CA LEU A 144 8.12 -6.60 11.24
C LEU A 144 6.74 -6.45 11.89
N ALA A 145 6.45 -5.32 12.54
CA ALA A 145 5.13 -5.07 13.10
C ALA A 145 4.04 -5.03 12.03
N HIS A 146 4.33 -4.45 10.86
CA HIS A 146 3.39 -4.44 9.74
C HIS A 146 3.20 -5.82 9.08
N CYS A 147 4.21 -6.69 9.12
CA CYS A 147 4.10 -8.07 8.61
C CYS A 147 3.00 -8.86 9.31
N LEU A 148 2.72 -8.58 10.59
CA LEU A 148 1.61 -9.21 11.33
C LEU A 148 0.27 -9.07 10.61
N PHE A 149 0.05 -7.93 9.96
CA PHE A 149 -1.19 -7.64 9.24
C PHE A 149 -1.10 -7.91 7.74
N ASN A 150 0.10 -7.78 7.16
CA ASN A 150 0.29 -7.93 5.72
C ASN A 150 0.46 -9.38 5.27
N VAL A 151 1.14 -10.22 6.06
CA VAL A 151 1.31 -11.64 5.71
C VAL A 151 -0.03 -12.35 5.57
N PRO A 152 -1.00 -12.24 6.51
CA PRO A 152 -2.31 -12.85 6.34
C PRO A 152 -3.03 -12.46 5.05
N LEU A 153 -3.05 -11.16 4.75
CA LEU A 153 -3.70 -10.63 3.56
C LEU A 153 -3.00 -11.10 2.29
N ALA A 154 -1.67 -11.07 2.27
CA ALA A 154 -0.87 -11.53 1.14
C ALA A 154 -1.04 -13.03 0.89
N VAL A 155 -1.04 -13.86 1.95
CA VAL A 155 -1.29 -15.31 1.83
C VAL A 155 -2.67 -15.56 1.24
N TRP A 156 -3.70 -14.86 1.73
CA TRP A 156 -5.06 -15.02 1.25
C TRP A 156 -5.22 -14.61 -0.22
N ILE A 157 -4.67 -13.47 -0.62
CA ILE A 157 -4.69 -13.02 -2.02
C ILE A 157 -3.96 -14.05 -2.89
N LEU A 158 -2.72 -14.40 -2.53
CA LEU A 158 -1.89 -15.28 -3.34
C LEU A 158 -2.48 -16.69 -3.44
N GLU A 159 -3.06 -17.23 -2.37
CA GLU A 159 -3.71 -18.55 -2.38
C GLU A 159 -4.83 -18.59 -3.44
N GLY A 160 -5.69 -17.57 -3.50
CA GLY A 160 -6.75 -17.51 -4.51
C GLY A 160 -6.21 -17.51 -5.95
N PHE A 161 -5.11 -16.80 -6.21
CA PHE A 161 -4.46 -16.83 -7.53
C PHE A 161 -3.78 -18.17 -7.81
N MET A 162 -3.08 -18.75 -6.84
CA MET A 162 -2.38 -20.03 -7.00
C MET A 162 -3.35 -21.19 -7.21
N SER A 163 -4.50 -21.17 -6.54
CA SER A 163 -5.56 -22.16 -6.69
C SER A 163 -6.27 -22.10 -8.04
N SER A 164 -6.15 -20.99 -8.77
CA SER A 164 -6.60 -20.89 -10.18
C SER A 164 -5.65 -21.55 -11.18
N VAL A 165 -4.38 -21.78 -10.79
CA VAL A 165 -3.40 -22.44 -11.66
C VAL A 165 -3.65 -23.96 -11.62
N PRO A 166 -3.86 -24.62 -12.78
CA PRO A 166 -4.08 -26.06 -12.85
C PRO A 166 -2.92 -26.85 -12.22
N LYS A 167 -3.23 -27.98 -11.55
CA LYS A 167 -2.22 -28.80 -10.84
C LYS A 167 -1.30 -29.54 -11.79
N GLU A 168 -1.75 -29.74 -13.02
CA GLU A 168 -1.02 -30.37 -14.12
C GLU A 168 0.28 -29.63 -14.43
N ILE A 169 0.36 -28.32 -14.13
CA ILE A 169 1.59 -27.53 -14.26
C ILE A 169 2.67 -28.03 -13.30
N ASP A 170 2.29 -28.36 -12.06
CA ASP A 170 3.18 -28.90 -11.04
C ASP A 170 3.65 -30.32 -11.44
N GLU A 171 2.73 -31.16 -11.94
CA GLU A 171 3.02 -32.53 -12.40
C GLU A 171 3.95 -32.55 -13.61
N THR A 172 3.72 -31.68 -14.59
CA THR A 172 4.56 -31.56 -15.79
C THR A 172 5.98 -31.13 -15.41
N ALA A 173 6.11 -30.15 -14.52
CA ALA A 173 7.42 -29.69 -14.04
C ALA A 173 8.18 -30.80 -13.29
N TYR A 174 7.47 -31.64 -12.53
CA TYR A 174 8.05 -32.80 -11.87
C TYR A 174 8.55 -33.85 -12.88
N ILE A 175 7.76 -34.15 -13.93
CA ILE A 175 8.16 -35.08 -15.01
C ILE A 175 9.36 -34.53 -15.77
N ASP A 176 9.42 -33.21 -16.01
CA ASP A 176 10.55 -32.51 -16.63
C ASP A 176 11.80 -32.42 -15.73
N GLY A 177 11.75 -32.95 -14.51
CA GLY A 177 12.88 -33.01 -13.58
C GLY A 177 13.27 -31.66 -12.97
N TYR A 178 12.36 -30.68 -12.92
CA TYR A 178 12.63 -29.42 -12.25
C TYR A 178 12.73 -29.61 -10.72
N SER A 179 13.76 -29.00 -10.10
CA SER A 179 13.78 -28.83 -8.65
C SER A 179 12.73 -27.81 -8.21
N PHE A 180 12.18 -27.98 -7.00
CA PHE A 180 11.09 -27.12 -6.50
C PHE A 180 11.42 -25.62 -6.53
N PRO A 181 12.57 -25.13 -6.02
CA PRO A 181 12.87 -23.69 -6.06
C PRO A 181 12.96 -23.14 -7.50
N ARG A 182 13.47 -23.96 -8.43
CA ARG A 182 13.61 -23.59 -9.84
C ARG A 182 12.26 -23.55 -10.54
N PHE A 183 11.41 -24.55 -10.31
CA PHE A 183 10.02 -24.56 -10.77
C PHE A 183 9.26 -23.33 -10.23
N PHE A 184 9.32 -23.13 -8.92
CA PHE A 184 8.59 -22.07 -8.24
C PHE A 184 8.96 -20.68 -8.78
N GLY A 185 10.24 -20.37 -8.83
CA GLY A 185 10.71 -19.05 -9.30
C GLY A 185 10.59 -18.85 -10.81
N LYS A 186 10.91 -19.86 -11.63
CA LYS A 186 11.02 -19.70 -13.09
C LYS A 186 9.71 -19.93 -13.84
N ILE A 187 8.85 -20.81 -13.33
CA ILE A 187 7.62 -21.23 -14.01
C ILE A 187 6.41 -20.71 -13.26
N PHE A 188 6.31 -21.02 -11.97
CA PHE A 188 5.09 -20.77 -11.20
C PHE A 188 4.86 -19.28 -10.90
N MET A 189 5.86 -18.57 -10.37
CA MET A 189 5.75 -17.15 -10.04
C MET A 189 5.34 -16.25 -11.23
N PRO A 190 5.87 -16.43 -12.45
CA PRO A 190 5.39 -15.69 -13.63
C PRO A 190 3.91 -15.91 -13.96
N LEU A 191 3.37 -17.12 -13.75
CA LEU A 191 1.96 -17.41 -14.00
C LEU A 191 1.04 -16.63 -13.05
N ILE A 192 1.46 -16.48 -11.79
CA ILE A 192 0.72 -15.75 -10.76
C ILE A 192 1.19 -14.30 -10.60
N ALA A 193 1.98 -13.75 -11.52
CA ALA A 193 2.58 -12.41 -11.40
C ALA A 193 1.53 -11.32 -11.14
N SER A 194 0.31 -11.49 -11.67
CA SER A 194 -0.82 -10.59 -11.36
C SER A 194 -1.23 -10.63 -9.89
N GLY A 195 -1.29 -11.81 -9.28
CA GLY A 195 -1.54 -11.98 -7.85
C GLY A 195 -0.44 -11.39 -6.98
N ILE A 196 0.83 -11.57 -7.40
CA ILE A 196 1.98 -10.95 -6.72
C ILE A 196 1.89 -9.43 -6.74
N GLY A 197 1.57 -8.83 -7.90
CA GLY A 197 1.38 -7.39 -8.01
C GLY A 197 0.27 -6.86 -7.10
N VAL A 198 -0.87 -7.55 -7.05
CA VAL A 198 -1.99 -7.19 -6.16
C VAL A 198 -1.60 -7.30 -4.69
N ALA A 199 -0.96 -8.41 -4.28
CA ALA A 199 -0.49 -8.59 -2.90
C ALA A 199 0.55 -7.53 -2.51
N ALA A 200 1.50 -7.23 -3.40
CA ALA A 200 2.51 -6.19 -3.20
C ALA A 200 1.87 -4.81 -3.02
N PHE A 201 0.88 -4.48 -3.85
CA PHE A 201 0.12 -3.22 -3.74
C PHE A 201 -0.54 -3.10 -2.36
N PHE A 202 -1.26 -4.12 -1.90
CA PHE A 202 -1.93 -4.05 -0.61
C PHE A 202 -0.95 -4.01 0.57
N CYS A 203 0.16 -4.75 0.51
CA CYS A 203 1.21 -4.69 1.53
C CYS A 203 1.85 -3.31 1.61
N PHE A 204 2.19 -2.74 0.45
CA PHE A 204 2.73 -1.39 0.33
C PHE A 204 1.74 -0.39 0.89
N MET A 205 0.48 -0.43 0.42
CA MET A 205 -0.49 0.59 0.77
C MET A 205 -0.83 0.59 2.26
N PHE A 206 -1.00 -0.60 2.87
CA PHE A 206 -1.20 -0.69 4.30
C PHE A 206 -0.03 -0.07 5.06
N SER A 207 1.21 -0.48 4.76
CA SER A 207 2.39 0.01 5.45
C SER A 207 2.66 1.50 5.20
N TRP A 208 2.30 2.03 4.03
CA TRP A 208 2.53 3.42 3.64
C TRP A 208 1.64 4.39 4.42
N VAL A 209 0.39 4.00 4.70
CA VAL A 209 -0.58 4.84 5.40
C VAL A 209 -0.66 4.57 6.91
N GLU A 210 -0.08 3.46 7.38
CA GLU A 210 -0.05 3.13 8.81
C GLU A 210 0.78 4.17 9.57
N LEU A 211 0.13 4.82 10.53
CA LEU A 211 0.73 5.85 11.37
C LEU A 211 0.92 5.40 12.81
N LEU A 212 -0.03 4.63 13.35
CA LEU A 212 -0.17 4.44 14.79
C LEU A 212 0.98 3.61 15.35
N ILE A 213 1.27 2.47 14.73
CA ILE A 213 2.37 1.59 15.11
C ILE A 213 3.70 2.27 14.75
N ALA A 214 3.84 2.76 13.52
CA ALA A 214 5.07 3.39 13.06
C ALA A 214 5.49 4.58 13.94
N ARG A 215 4.56 5.46 14.31
CA ARG A 215 4.82 6.59 15.22
C ARG A 215 5.16 6.16 16.64
N THR A 216 4.60 5.06 17.12
CA THR A 216 4.85 4.61 18.50
C THR A 216 6.19 3.92 18.65
N LEU A 217 6.63 3.20 17.61
CA LEU A 217 7.89 2.46 17.63
C LEU A 217 9.11 3.31 17.25
N THR A 218 8.92 4.57 16.83
CA THR A 218 9.98 5.44 16.32
C THR A 218 9.98 6.80 17.00
N VAL A 219 11.17 7.38 17.15
CA VAL A 219 11.39 8.63 17.88
C VAL A 219 12.10 9.63 16.99
N THR A 220 13.27 9.25 16.49
CA THR A 220 14.24 10.10 15.79
C THR A 220 14.69 9.49 14.46
N ASP A 221 15.34 8.33 14.49
CA ASP A 221 16.10 7.78 13.36
C ASP A 221 15.20 7.17 12.29
N ALA A 222 14.16 6.43 12.67
CA ALA A 222 13.25 5.77 11.75
C ALA A 222 11.87 6.46 11.63
N LYS A 223 11.79 7.73 12.04
CA LYS A 223 10.53 8.46 12.14
C LYS A 223 9.80 8.56 10.79
N PRO A 224 8.51 8.18 10.69
CA PRO A 224 7.77 8.20 9.42
C PRO A 224 7.29 9.60 9.05
N ILE A 225 7.09 9.85 7.74
CA ILE A 225 6.54 11.11 7.24
C ILE A 225 5.17 11.43 7.86
N SER A 226 4.32 10.41 8.04
CA SER A 226 3.00 10.56 8.63
C SER A 226 3.07 11.14 10.05
N ALA A 227 4.10 10.79 10.84
CA ALA A 227 4.35 11.36 12.15
C ALA A 227 4.94 12.78 12.07
N ILE A 228 5.80 13.06 11.10
CA ILE A 228 6.37 14.40 10.88
C ILE A 228 5.28 15.40 10.50
N MET A 229 4.34 15.01 9.64
CA MET A 229 3.18 15.83 9.26
C MET A 229 2.34 16.26 10.47
N THR A 230 2.32 15.50 11.57
CA THR A 230 1.61 15.91 12.80
C THR A 230 2.26 17.09 13.53
N ARG A 231 3.54 17.41 13.22
CA ARG A 231 4.27 18.54 13.83
C ARG A 231 3.83 19.91 13.27
N THR A 232 3.17 19.94 12.12
CA THR A 232 2.66 21.20 11.55
C THR A 232 1.57 21.83 12.42
N VAL A 233 1.00 21.05 13.35
CA VAL A 233 0.13 21.54 14.41
C VAL A 233 0.99 22.03 15.58
N SER A 234 1.07 23.35 15.75
CA SER A 234 1.87 23.97 16.82
C SER A 234 1.05 24.98 17.62
N ALA A 235 1.59 25.43 18.77
CA ALA A 235 0.98 26.50 19.56
C ALA A 235 0.90 27.84 18.81
N SER A 236 1.79 28.04 17.82
CA SER A 236 1.80 29.19 16.91
C SER A 236 0.80 29.09 15.75
N GLY A 237 0.06 27.97 15.65
CA GLY A 237 -0.89 27.71 14.56
C GLY A 237 -0.48 26.53 13.68
N LEU A 238 -1.26 26.34 12.61
CA LEU A 238 -1.09 25.30 11.61
C LEU A 238 -0.32 25.82 10.40
N ASP A 239 0.74 25.11 10.01
CA ASP A 239 1.42 25.36 8.74
C ASP A 239 0.69 24.63 7.59
N TRP A 240 -0.37 25.24 7.10
CA TRP A 240 -1.26 24.69 6.06
C TRP A 240 -0.54 24.48 4.73
N GLY A 241 0.31 25.42 4.31
CA GLY A 241 1.06 25.34 3.06
C GLY A 241 2.04 24.16 3.06
N VAL A 242 2.84 24.03 4.12
CA VAL A 242 3.78 22.90 4.28
C VAL A 242 3.04 21.58 4.43
N LEU A 243 1.96 21.53 5.22
CA LEU A 243 1.13 20.32 5.36
C LEU A 243 0.52 19.89 4.02
N ALA A 244 0.03 20.83 3.21
CA ALA A 244 -0.52 20.57 1.90
C ALA A 244 0.55 20.04 0.93
N ALA A 245 1.72 20.68 0.87
CA ALA A 245 2.85 20.22 0.06
C ALA A 245 3.32 18.81 0.48
N ALA A 246 3.41 18.55 1.77
CA ALA A 246 3.73 17.21 2.28
C ALA A 246 2.65 16.18 1.90
N GLY A 247 1.37 16.56 1.97
CA GLY A 247 0.26 15.75 1.49
C GLY A 247 0.39 15.38 0.01
N VAL A 248 0.67 16.36 -0.85
CA VAL A 248 0.88 16.15 -2.30
C VAL A 248 2.02 15.15 -2.54
N LEU A 249 3.17 15.34 -1.88
CA LEU A 249 4.30 14.43 -2.03
C LEU A 249 3.99 13.01 -1.54
N THR A 250 3.15 12.87 -0.51
CA THR A 250 2.71 11.56 0.01
C THR A 250 1.78 10.81 -0.95
N VAL A 251 1.07 11.52 -1.83
CA VAL A 251 0.24 10.90 -2.89
C VAL A 251 1.10 10.25 -3.97
N ILE A 252 2.30 10.78 -4.24
CA ILE A 252 3.15 10.34 -5.36
C ILE A 252 3.51 8.84 -5.26
N PRO A 253 4.05 8.31 -4.14
CA PRO A 253 4.35 6.88 -4.03
C PRO A 253 3.13 6.00 -4.24
N GLY A 254 1.98 6.34 -3.64
CA GLY A 254 0.74 5.59 -3.85
C GLY A 254 0.30 5.56 -5.32
N ALA A 255 0.35 6.72 -5.99
CA ALA A 255 0.03 6.83 -7.41
C ALA A 255 0.98 6.02 -8.30
N LEU A 256 2.28 6.00 -7.98
CA LEU A 256 3.28 5.20 -8.69
C LEU A 256 2.98 3.70 -8.55
N VAL A 257 2.65 3.21 -7.34
CA VAL A 257 2.30 1.80 -7.16
C VAL A 257 1.04 1.44 -7.93
N ILE A 258 0.01 2.30 -7.91
CA ILE A 258 -1.20 2.11 -8.74
C ILE A 258 -0.82 2.03 -10.23
N TYR A 259 0.05 2.92 -10.71
CA TYR A 259 0.51 2.91 -12.09
C TYR A 259 1.16 1.55 -12.44
N PHE A 260 2.08 1.04 -11.63
CA PHE A 260 2.74 -0.25 -11.91
C PHE A 260 1.80 -1.46 -11.81
N VAL A 261 0.82 -1.40 -10.91
CA VAL A 261 -0.05 -2.56 -10.61
C VAL A 261 -1.35 -2.54 -11.41
N ARG A 262 -1.74 -1.44 -12.07
CA ARG A 262 -3.02 -1.32 -12.81
C ARG A 262 -3.30 -2.48 -13.79
N ASN A 263 -2.27 -2.94 -14.51
CA ASN A 263 -2.39 -4.03 -15.48
C ASN A 263 -2.60 -5.40 -14.80
N HIS A 264 -2.11 -5.55 -13.57
CA HIS A 264 -2.22 -6.76 -12.74
C HIS A 264 -3.57 -6.81 -12.02
N ILE A 265 -4.03 -5.69 -11.45
CA ILE A 265 -5.35 -5.56 -10.81
C ILE A 265 -6.48 -5.83 -11.82
N ALA A 266 -6.40 -5.26 -13.02
CA ALA A 266 -7.42 -5.45 -14.04
C ALA A 266 -7.59 -6.93 -14.46
N ARG A 267 -6.49 -7.70 -14.51
CA ARG A 267 -6.51 -9.14 -14.81
C ARG A 267 -6.99 -9.98 -13.63
N GLY A 268 -6.62 -9.60 -12.41
CA GLY A 268 -7.05 -10.26 -11.17
C GLY A 268 -8.57 -10.30 -11.00
N PHE A 269 -9.26 -9.20 -11.27
CA PHE A 269 -10.72 -9.15 -11.21
C PHE A 269 -11.42 -9.88 -12.37
N ALA A 270 -10.75 -10.05 -13.52
CA ALA A 270 -11.32 -10.75 -14.67
C ALA A 270 -11.39 -12.27 -14.46
N LEU A 271 -10.45 -12.85 -13.70
CA LEU A 271 -10.42 -14.29 -13.40
C LEU A 271 -11.48 -14.72 -12.37
N GLY A 272 -12.05 -13.78 -11.60
CA GLY A 272 -13.12 -14.03 -10.63
C GLY A 272 -14.54 -13.98 -11.18
N ARG A 273 -14.72 -13.73 -12.49
CA ARG A 273 -16.04 -13.82 -13.14
C ARG A 273 -16.26 -15.24 -13.66
N VAL A 274 -16.98 -16.03 -12.86
CA VAL A 274 -17.77 -17.17 -13.33
C VAL A 274 -19.04 -16.63 -13.98
#